data_AF-A0A7C9D526-F1
#
_entry.id   AF-A0A7C9D526-F1
#
_cell.length_a   1.000
_cell.length_b   1.000
_cell.length_c   1.000
_cell.angle_alpha   90.00
_cell.angle_beta   90.00
_cell.angle_gamma   90.00
#
_symmetry.space_group_name_H-M   'P 1'
#
loop_
_entity.id
_entity.type
_entity.pdbx_description
1 polymer ?
#
loop_
_entity_poly.entity_id
_entity_poly.type
_entity_poly.pdbx_seq_one_letter_code
_entity_poly.pdbx_strand_id
1 'polypeptide(L)'
;MEFACQLRCRFYLTLLISILSCSAFVIGIQDIDLERPVLTIKPVPLPGLSHKGSKEPLSCERVCVVPVSRHKLKSYASSVRLLVVPSVVIPEKLHSRIQVCLHRNASIGLCQCEKDEWKSVQKGLWSSMTSPYEEKYIDVKVIGDVSGSVTITVEEVFQHWRLICLAFGVILLLLAPIVSAWVPFYYSSSMAIGILLVVIILLFQGMKLLPTGRKNFFYLAIYGSLVGVGSFIFRQFTMIVNSILVNFGLSEELHNPVSIFLLVGIVLAGAALGYWMVRRFVISDDGSVDVGVAQFVKWAMRLLASTFILQGTPDPLFALATLVLSWIICSSITYLLNSGFCLHQF
;
A
#
# COMPACT_ATOMS: atom_id res chain seq x y z
N MET A 1 20.69 12.37 23.34
CA MET A 1 19.79 11.74 22.34
C MET A 1 20.11 12.17 20.90
N GLU A 2 20.65 13.38 20.68
CA GLU A 2 21.09 13.90 19.37
C GLU A 2 22.28 13.14 18.75
N PHE A 3 23.24 12.70 19.57
CA PHE A 3 24.39 11.90 19.12
C PHE A 3 23.99 10.54 18.51
N ALA A 4 22.92 9.92 19.01
CA ALA A 4 22.42 8.64 18.49
C ALA A 4 21.72 8.79 17.13
N CYS A 5 21.20 9.99 16.83
CA CYS A 5 20.56 10.30 15.55
C CYS A 5 21.60 10.59 14.46
N GLN A 6 22.63 11.37 14.77
CA GLN A 6 23.72 11.64 13.82
C GLN A 6 24.54 10.39 13.48
N LEU A 7 24.79 9.52 14.47
CA LEU A 7 25.54 8.28 14.25
C LEU A 7 24.77 7.28 13.38
N ARG A 8 23.45 7.16 13.57
CA ARG A 8 22.58 6.35 12.69
C ARG A 8 22.50 6.94 11.29
N CYS A 9 22.40 8.26 11.16
CA CYS A 9 22.32 8.91 9.86
C CYS A 9 23.60 8.73 9.04
N ARG A 10 24.78 8.79 9.68
CA ARG A 10 26.06 8.46 9.02
C ARG A 10 26.14 6.99 8.62
N PHE A 11 25.63 6.08 9.45
CA PHE A 11 25.61 4.64 9.15
C PHE A 11 24.70 4.28 7.96
N TYR A 12 23.52 4.90 7.86
CA TYR A 12 22.64 4.70 6.70
C TYR A 12 23.20 5.33 5.42
N LEU A 13 23.88 6.47 5.52
CA LEU A 13 24.52 7.13 4.39
C LEU A 13 25.71 6.31 3.85
N THR A 14 26.55 5.74 4.73
CA THR A 14 27.66 4.87 4.31
C THR A 14 27.16 3.53 3.77
N LEU A 15 26.06 2.98 4.30
CA LEU A 15 25.42 1.79 3.74
C LEU A 15 24.84 2.07 2.33
N LEU A 16 24.27 3.25 2.09
CA LEU A 16 23.75 3.67 0.79
C LEU A 16 24.87 3.76 -0.25
N ILE A 17 26.04 4.32 0.11
CA ILE A 17 27.21 4.44 -0.75
C ILE A 17 27.82 3.07 -1.08
N SER A 18 27.78 2.12 -0.14
CA SER A 18 28.27 0.75 -0.37
C SER A 18 27.41 -0.08 -1.33
N ILE A 19 26.11 0.24 -1.49
CA ILE A 19 25.20 -0.48 -2.41
C ILE A 19 25.29 0.07 -3.85
N LEU A 20 25.97 1.20 -4.08
CA LEU A 20 26.18 1.76 -5.42
C LEU A 20 27.25 1.03 -6.26
N SER A 21 27.91 0.00 -5.72
CA SER A 21 29.02 -0.67 -6.41
C SER A 21 28.57 -1.95 -7.10
N CYS A 22 28.95 -2.03 -8.39
CA CYS A 22 29.07 -3.22 -9.23
C CYS A 22 27.83 -3.60 -10.05
N SER A 23 27.92 -3.36 -11.36
CA SER A 23 27.32 -4.25 -12.36
C SER A 23 28.47 -4.87 -13.16
N ALA A 24 28.50 -6.20 -13.22
CA ALA A 24 29.40 -6.94 -14.07
C ALA A 24 28.74 -7.07 -15.45
N PHE A 25 29.38 -6.52 -16.47
CA PHE A 25 28.92 -6.59 -17.85
C PHE A 25 29.09 -8.03 -18.38
N VAL A 26 27.98 -8.73 -18.60
CA VAL A 26 27.98 -10.07 -19.20
C VAL A 26 27.78 -9.93 -20.71
N ILE A 27 28.80 -10.28 -21.49
CA ILE A 27 28.82 -10.18 -22.95
C ILE A 27 28.04 -11.36 -23.55
N GLY A 28 27.08 -11.08 -24.44
CA GLY A 28 26.46 -12.09 -25.32
C GLY A 28 24.99 -12.44 -25.07
N ILE A 29 24.27 -11.68 -24.22
CA ILE A 29 22.83 -11.85 -23.97
C ILE A 29 22.03 -10.90 -24.87
N GLN A 30 20.83 -11.31 -25.32
CA GLN A 30 19.93 -10.40 -26.02
C GLN A 30 19.33 -9.39 -25.05
N ASP A 31 19.39 -8.11 -25.41
CA ASP A 31 18.93 -7.01 -24.57
C ASP A 31 17.58 -6.48 -25.05
N ILE A 32 16.71 -6.16 -24.10
CA ILE A 32 15.46 -5.43 -24.32
C ILE A 32 15.43 -4.19 -23.42
N ASP A 33 15.05 -3.05 -24.00
CA ASP A 33 15.07 -1.75 -23.33
C ASP A 33 13.79 -0.94 -23.68
N LEU A 34 13.58 0.21 -23.04
CA LEU A 34 12.41 1.05 -23.32
C LEU A 34 12.44 1.77 -24.68
N GLU A 35 13.60 1.86 -25.33
CA GLU A 35 13.76 2.45 -26.67
C GLU A 35 13.46 1.41 -27.77
N ARG A 36 13.70 0.13 -27.48
CA ARG A 36 13.41 -1.06 -28.27
C ARG A 36 12.52 -2.00 -27.46
N PRO A 37 11.24 -1.63 -27.26
CA PRO A 37 10.35 -2.26 -26.27
C PRO A 37 9.80 -3.62 -26.71
N VAL A 38 10.16 -4.13 -27.89
CA VAL A 38 9.64 -5.39 -28.44
C VAL A 38 10.81 -6.23 -28.95
N LEU A 39 10.93 -7.45 -28.43
CA LEU A 39 11.91 -8.43 -28.88
C LEU A 39 11.20 -9.76 -29.16
N THR A 40 11.41 -10.32 -30.36
CA THR A 40 10.90 -11.64 -30.71
C THR A 40 12.03 -12.65 -30.68
N ILE A 41 11.90 -13.65 -29.80
CA ILE A 41 12.88 -14.70 -29.60
C ILE A 41 12.36 -16.05 -30.12
N LYS A 42 13.28 -16.92 -30.51
CA LYS A 42 13.02 -18.33 -30.79
C LYS A 42 13.91 -19.17 -29.86
N PRO A 43 13.34 -19.78 -28.81
CA PRO A 43 14.11 -20.58 -27.86
C PRO A 43 14.93 -21.66 -28.56
N VAL A 44 16.22 -21.74 -28.23
CA VAL A 44 17.15 -22.70 -28.86
C VAL A 44 17.07 -24.04 -28.12
N PRO A 45 17.02 -25.18 -28.83
CA PRO A 45 17.06 -26.49 -28.19
C PRO A 45 18.34 -26.68 -27.38
N LEU A 46 18.20 -27.05 -26.11
CA LEU A 46 19.30 -27.38 -25.21
C LEU A 46 19.65 -28.87 -25.34
N PRO A 47 20.83 -29.22 -25.89
CA PRO A 47 21.25 -30.61 -25.99
C PRO A 47 21.49 -31.20 -24.59
N GLY A 48 20.85 -32.32 -24.26
CA GLY A 48 21.14 -33.10 -23.04
C GLY A 48 20.36 -32.72 -21.78
N LEU A 49 19.55 -31.65 -21.78
CA LEU A 49 18.64 -31.34 -20.67
C LEU A 49 17.24 -31.90 -20.96
N SER A 50 16.83 -32.94 -20.24
CA SER A 50 15.50 -33.55 -20.35
C SER A 50 14.61 -33.14 -19.17
N HIS A 51 13.35 -32.81 -19.45
CA HIS A 51 12.37 -32.56 -18.39
C HIS A 51 12.04 -33.88 -17.66
N LYS A 52 12.40 -33.98 -16.37
CA LYS A 52 12.04 -35.06 -15.43
C LYS A 52 11.85 -36.45 -16.10
N GLY A 53 12.94 -37.12 -16.48
CA GLY A 53 12.87 -38.51 -16.94
C GLY A 53 12.07 -38.76 -18.23
N SER A 54 11.54 -37.71 -18.86
CA SER A 54 10.89 -37.76 -20.17
C SER A 54 11.87 -37.24 -21.23
N LYS A 55 11.97 -37.95 -22.36
CA LYS A 55 12.83 -37.60 -23.51
C LYS A 55 12.32 -36.38 -24.30
N GLU A 56 11.53 -35.51 -23.69
CA GLU A 56 10.99 -34.34 -24.38
C GLU A 56 12.09 -33.29 -24.58
N PRO A 57 12.25 -32.75 -25.80
CA PRO A 57 13.23 -31.71 -26.07
C PRO A 57 12.87 -30.45 -25.27
N LEU A 58 13.89 -29.78 -24.75
CA LEU A 58 13.75 -28.55 -23.98
C LEU A 58 14.46 -27.43 -24.72
N SER A 59 13.74 -26.33 -24.94
CA SER A 59 14.31 -25.13 -25.57
C SER A 59 14.33 -23.98 -24.58
N CYS A 60 15.38 -23.17 -24.62
CA CYS A 60 15.53 -22.03 -23.72
C CYS A 60 16.13 -20.82 -24.43
N GLU A 61 15.72 -19.63 -23.99
CA GLU A 61 16.42 -18.38 -24.28
C GLU A 61 16.42 -17.51 -23.02
N ARG A 62 17.48 -16.70 -22.85
CA ARG A 62 17.57 -15.65 -21.83
C ARG A 62 17.61 -14.28 -22.47
N VAL A 63 16.85 -13.35 -21.89
CA VAL A 63 16.81 -11.95 -22.30
C VAL A 63 17.12 -11.07 -21.09
N CYS A 64 18.01 -10.09 -21.27
CA CYS A 64 18.33 -9.07 -20.28
C CYS A 64 17.41 -7.87 -20.46
N VAL A 65 16.75 -7.45 -19.38
CA VAL A 65 15.98 -6.20 -19.32
C VAL A 65 16.90 -5.10 -18.83
N VAL A 66 17.27 -4.20 -19.73
CA VAL A 66 18.22 -3.13 -19.45
C VAL A 66 17.57 -2.10 -18.52
N PRO A 67 18.20 -1.75 -17.39
CA PRO A 67 17.66 -0.77 -16.47
C PRO A 67 17.76 0.65 -17.02
N VAL A 68 16.80 1.49 -16.64
CA VAL A 68 16.89 2.93 -16.81
C VAL A 68 17.94 3.50 -15.86
N SER A 69 18.72 4.46 -16.34
CA SER A 69 19.67 5.18 -15.49
C SER A 69 18.96 5.89 -14.34
N ARG A 70 19.48 5.73 -13.11
CA ARG A 70 18.98 6.40 -11.90
C ARG A 70 19.01 7.94 -11.99
N HIS A 71 19.78 8.52 -12.88
CA HIS A 71 19.75 9.97 -13.11
C HIS A 71 18.44 10.45 -13.77
N LYS A 72 17.71 9.56 -14.45
CA LYS A 72 16.40 9.86 -15.05
C LYS A 72 15.28 9.71 -14.01
N LEU A 73 15.07 10.75 -13.20
CA LEU A 73 14.04 10.79 -12.14
C LEU A 73 12.60 10.76 -12.67
N LYS A 74 12.38 10.97 -13.98
CA LYS A 74 11.06 10.91 -14.61
C LYS A 74 10.34 9.57 -14.34
N SER A 75 11.10 8.48 -14.22
CA SER A 75 10.58 7.13 -13.98
C SER A 75 10.45 6.77 -12.49
N TYR A 76 10.58 7.73 -11.57
CA TYR A 76 10.59 7.49 -10.12
C TYR A 76 9.33 6.76 -9.64
N ALA A 77 8.16 7.24 -10.08
CA ALA A 77 6.85 6.66 -9.77
C ALA A 77 6.36 5.69 -10.86
N SER A 78 7.23 5.30 -11.79
CA SER A 78 6.92 4.35 -12.85
C SER A 78 7.28 2.93 -12.43
N SER A 79 6.55 1.97 -12.99
CA SER A 79 6.90 0.56 -12.99
C SER A 79 7.02 0.07 -14.42
N VAL A 80 7.94 -0.85 -14.68
CA VAL A 80 8.03 -1.50 -15.98
C VAL A 80 7.17 -2.76 -15.97
N ARG A 81 6.26 -2.84 -16.93
CA ARG A 81 5.44 -4.02 -17.20
C ARG A 81 6.13 -4.86 -18.26
N LEU A 82 6.43 -6.10 -17.89
CA LEU A 82 7.00 -7.12 -18.76
C LEU A 82 5.88 -8.02 -19.22
N LEU A 83 5.75 -8.23 -20.53
CA LEU A 83 4.80 -9.15 -21.12
C LEU A 83 5.53 -10.19 -21.94
N VAL A 84 5.06 -11.43 -21.87
CA VAL A 84 5.53 -12.54 -22.70
C VAL A 84 4.32 -13.14 -23.40
N VAL A 85 4.33 -13.03 -24.74
CA VAL A 85 3.21 -13.40 -25.62
C VAL A 85 3.71 -14.46 -26.61
N PRO A 86 3.17 -15.69 -26.56
CA PRO A 86 3.41 -16.70 -27.60
C PRO A 86 2.90 -16.22 -28.96
N SER A 87 3.58 -16.58 -30.04
CA SER A 87 3.10 -16.29 -31.40
C SER A 87 1.76 -16.97 -31.69
N VAL A 88 0.95 -16.37 -32.56
CA VAL A 88 -0.36 -16.88 -33.03
C VAL A 88 -0.24 -18.29 -33.63
N VAL A 89 0.95 -18.67 -34.09
CA VAL A 89 1.24 -20.01 -34.62
C VAL A 89 1.15 -21.09 -33.53
N ILE A 90 1.36 -20.74 -32.26
CA ILE A 90 1.31 -21.68 -31.14
C ILE A 90 -0.15 -21.83 -30.67
N PRO A 91 -0.73 -23.04 -30.70
CA PRO A 91 -2.07 -23.29 -30.19
C PRO A 91 -2.18 -22.99 -28.69
N GLU A 92 -3.32 -22.47 -28.24
CA GLU A 92 -3.55 -22.13 -26.83
C GLU A 92 -3.34 -23.30 -25.85
N LYS A 93 -3.63 -24.52 -26.30
CA LYS A 93 -3.42 -25.76 -25.52
C LYS A 93 -1.95 -25.98 -25.15
N LEU A 94 -1.01 -25.41 -25.90
CA LEU A 94 0.43 -25.56 -25.71
C LEU A 94 1.04 -24.38 -24.92
N HIS A 95 0.29 -23.30 -24.65
CA HIS A 95 0.81 -22.15 -23.88
C HIS A 95 1.27 -22.54 -22.47
N SER A 96 0.61 -23.53 -21.85
CA SER A 96 1.00 -24.03 -20.52
C SER A 96 2.38 -24.70 -20.50
N ARG A 97 2.91 -25.12 -21.66
CA ARG A 97 4.26 -25.68 -21.81
C ARG A 97 5.36 -24.62 -21.90
N ILE A 98 4.99 -23.35 -22.07
CA ILE A 98 5.89 -22.21 -22.02
C ILE A 98 5.95 -21.75 -20.57
N GLN A 99 7.15 -21.73 -19.99
CA GLN A 99 7.40 -21.29 -18.64
C GLN A 99 8.37 -20.12 -18.64
N VAL A 100 8.10 -19.13 -17.81
CA VAL A 100 8.88 -17.91 -17.67
C VAL A 100 9.42 -17.85 -16.25
N CYS A 101 10.72 -17.56 -16.13
CA CYS A 101 11.37 -17.22 -14.88
C CYS A 101 11.90 -15.79 -14.97
N LEU A 102 11.59 -14.97 -13.96
CA LEU A 102 12.11 -13.60 -13.83
C LEU A 102 13.02 -13.56 -12.62
N HIS A 103 14.30 -13.25 -12.83
CA HIS A 103 15.30 -13.26 -11.77
C HIS A 103 16.27 -12.09 -11.88
N ARG A 104 17.06 -11.85 -10.82
CA ARG A 104 18.04 -10.75 -10.76
C ARG A 104 19.49 -11.24 -10.96
N ASN A 105 19.73 -12.54 -10.78
CA ASN A 105 21.09 -13.04 -10.66
C ASN A 105 21.62 -13.56 -11.99
N ALA A 106 22.56 -12.82 -12.58
CA ALA A 106 23.21 -13.19 -13.84
C ALA A 106 23.96 -14.53 -13.78
N SER A 107 24.41 -14.96 -12.58
CA SER A 107 25.20 -16.19 -12.42
C SER A 107 24.37 -17.47 -12.48
N ILE A 108 23.04 -17.39 -12.43
CA ILE A 108 22.17 -18.55 -12.62
C ILE A 108 22.36 -19.06 -14.05
N GLY A 109 22.59 -20.37 -14.24
CA GLY A 109 22.72 -20.96 -15.57
C GLY A 109 21.45 -20.82 -16.41
N LEU A 110 21.57 -20.91 -17.72
CA LEU A 110 20.47 -20.75 -18.67
C LEU A 110 19.30 -21.72 -18.37
N CYS A 111 18.10 -21.21 -18.06
CA CYS A 111 16.93 -21.99 -17.64
C CYS A 111 17.15 -22.90 -16.41
N GLN A 112 18.04 -22.52 -15.51
CA GLN A 112 18.33 -23.25 -14.27
C GLN A 112 17.72 -22.60 -13.01
N CYS A 113 16.66 -21.78 -13.15
CA CYS A 113 15.93 -21.27 -12.00
C CYS A 113 15.35 -22.38 -11.13
N GLU A 114 15.14 -22.08 -9.84
CA GLU A 114 14.49 -22.99 -8.90
C GLU A 114 13.07 -23.35 -9.37
N LYS A 115 12.59 -24.54 -8.99
CA LYS A 115 11.33 -25.10 -9.51
C LYS A 115 10.12 -24.20 -9.25
N ASP A 116 10.09 -23.54 -8.10
CA ASP A 116 8.96 -22.73 -7.66
C ASP A 116 8.95 -21.32 -8.29
N GLU A 117 10.05 -20.91 -8.93
CA GLU A 117 10.15 -19.61 -9.61
C GLU A 117 9.59 -19.65 -11.04
N TRP A 118 9.41 -20.84 -11.61
CA TRP A 118 8.85 -21.01 -12.95
C TRP A 118 7.35 -20.77 -12.96
N LYS A 119 6.91 -19.82 -13.79
CA LYS A 119 5.49 -19.51 -14.00
C LYS A 119 5.09 -19.88 -15.41
N SER A 120 4.05 -20.70 -15.57
CA SER A 120 3.53 -21.04 -16.89
C SER A 120 2.78 -19.86 -17.53
N VAL A 121 2.84 -19.77 -18.85
CA VAL A 121 2.02 -18.82 -19.61
C VAL A 121 0.59 -19.35 -19.63
N GLN A 122 -0.34 -18.62 -19.02
CA GLN A 122 -1.75 -18.97 -18.96
C GLN A 122 -2.55 -18.06 -19.89
N LYS A 123 -3.51 -18.61 -20.65
CA LYS A 123 -4.39 -17.84 -21.53
C LYS A 123 -3.65 -16.94 -22.55
N GLY A 124 -2.48 -17.39 -23.01
CA GLY A 124 -1.71 -16.69 -24.06
C GLY A 124 -0.94 -15.45 -23.61
N LEU A 125 -0.86 -15.17 -22.30
CA LEU A 125 -0.10 -14.03 -21.79
C LEU A 125 0.50 -14.33 -20.43
N TRP A 126 1.77 -13.98 -20.25
CA TRP A 126 2.35 -13.79 -18.93
C TRP A 126 2.70 -12.32 -18.73
N SER A 127 2.44 -11.78 -17.54
CA SER A 127 2.76 -10.40 -17.21
C SER A 127 3.35 -10.27 -15.82
N SER A 128 4.35 -9.41 -15.67
CA SER A 128 4.95 -9.05 -14.38
C SER A 128 5.28 -7.57 -14.32
N MET A 129 5.33 -7.00 -13.12
CA MET A 129 5.79 -5.62 -12.87
C MET A 129 7.14 -5.64 -12.18
N THR A 130 8.05 -4.77 -12.62
CA THR A 130 9.38 -4.60 -12.01
C THR A 130 9.73 -3.12 -11.88
N SER A 131 10.73 -2.81 -11.06
CA SER A 131 11.33 -1.48 -11.01
C SER A 131 12.02 -1.16 -12.35
N PRO A 132 11.87 0.07 -12.90
CA PRO A 132 12.59 0.49 -14.10
C PRO A 132 14.12 0.57 -13.90
N TYR A 133 14.58 0.68 -12.66
CA TYR A 133 15.99 0.93 -12.32
C TYR A 133 16.77 -0.33 -11.95
N GLU A 134 16.11 -1.48 -11.87
CA GLU A 134 16.74 -2.75 -11.56
C GLU A 134 16.98 -3.55 -12.84
N GLU A 135 18.21 -4.04 -13.01
CA GLU A 135 18.51 -5.05 -14.02
C GLU A 135 17.81 -6.37 -13.67
N LYS A 136 17.18 -6.98 -14.66
CA LYS A 136 16.47 -8.26 -14.54
C LYS A 136 16.75 -9.14 -15.75
N TYR A 137 16.68 -10.44 -15.54
CA TYR A 137 16.79 -11.44 -16.60
C TYR A 137 15.49 -12.22 -16.70
N ILE A 138 15.05 -12.46 -17.93
CA ILE A 138 13.90 -13.28 -18.27
C ILE A 138 14.41 -14.54 -18.94
N ASP A 139 14.20 -15.69 -18.32
CA ASP A 139 14.44 -16.99 -18.93
C ASP A 139 13.11 -17.55 -19.44
N VAL A 140 13.04 -17.85 -20.73
CA VAL A 140 11.86 -18.45 -21.37
C VAL A 140 12.19 -19.88 -21.73
N LYS A 141 11.48 -20.82 -21.11
CA LYS A 141 11.64 -22.26 -21.27
C LYS A 141 10.43 -22.85 -21.98
N VAL A 142 10.67 -23.65 -23.00
CA VAL A 142 9.62 -24.35 -23.76
C VAL A 142 9.84 -25.84 -23.64
N ILE A 143 8.81 -26.56 -23.18
CA ILE A 143 8.85 -28.00 -22.95
C ILE A 143 8.16 -28.72 -24.11
N GLY A 144 8.88 -29.65 -24.76
CA GLY A 144 8.39 -30.40 -25.92
C GLY A 144 8.64 -29.69 -27.24
N ASP A 145 8.19 -30.32 -28.33
CA ASP A 145 8.41 -29.84 -29.70
C ASP A 145 7.36 -28.79 -30.10
N VAL A 146 7.45 -27.60 -29.49
CA VAL A 146 6.60 -26.46 -29.82
C VAL A 146 7.36 -25.53 -30.76
N SER A 147 7.00 -25.58 -32.04
CA SER A 147 7.55 -24.68 -33.06
C SER A 147 6.85 -23.33 -33.03
N GLY A 148 7.55 -22.29 -32.58
CA GLY A 148 7.03 -20.92 -32.62
C GLY A 148 7.97 -19.91 -31.95
N SER A 149 7.77 -18.64 -32.26
CA SER A 149 8.45 -17.55 -31.56
C SER A 149 7.65 -17.09 -30.35
N VAL A 150 8.37 -16.50 -29.40
CA VAL A 150 7.79 -15.83 -28.23
C VAL A 150 8.19 -14.37 -28.31
N THR A 151 7.23 -13.47 -28.13
CA THR A 151 7.47 -12.03 -28.13
C THR A 151 7.50 -11.54 -26.70
N ILE A 152 8.54 -10.80 -26.35
CA ILE A 152 8.70 -10.14 -25.06
C ILE A 152 8.50 -8.65 -25.32
N THR A 153 7.64 -8.02 -24.51
CA THR A 153 7.44 -6.57 -24.58
C THR A 153 7.67 -5.90 -23.22
N VAL A 154 8.23 -4.70 -23.27
CA VAL A 154 8.55 -3.86 -22.10
C VAL A 154 7.77 -2.56 -22.24
N GLU A 155 6.93 -2.26 -21.25
CA GLU A 155 6.11 -1.05 -21.24
C GLU A 155 6.30 -0.30 -19.92
N GLU A 156 6.62 1.00 -19.99
CA GLU A 156 6.67 1.84 -18.79
C GLU A 156 5.25 2.29 -18.40
N VAL A 157 4.84 1.96 -17.17
CA VAL A 157 3.53 2.33 -16.62
C VAL A 157 3.73 3.31 -15.48
N PHE A 158 3.31 4.56 -15.69
CA PHE A 158 3.36 5.60 -14.66
C PHE A 158 2.22 5.41 -13.64
N GLN A 159 2.56 5.35 -12.35
CA GLN A 159 1.61 5.03 -11.27
C GLN A 159 1.37 6.24 -10.35
N HIS A 160 0.36 7.05 -10.67
CA HIS A 160 -0.02 8.26 -9.92
C HIS A 160 -0.24 8.04 -8.42
N TRP A 161 -0.82 6.91 -8.03
CA TRP A 161 -1.08 6.59 -6.63
C TRP A 161 0.20 6.56 -5.78
N ARG A 162 1.35 6.25 -6.36
CA ARG A 162 2.64 6.27 -5.65
C ARG A 162 3.05 7.68 -5.24
N LEU A 163 2.82 8.68 -6.09
CA LEU A 163 3.07 10.08 -5.75
C LEU A 163 2.11 10.56 -4.65
N ILE A 164 0.86 10.12 -4.68
CA ILE A 164 -0.12 10.42 -3.63
C ILE A 164 0.35 9.82 -2.30
N CYS A 165 0.80 8.56 -2.30
CA CYS A 165 1.40 7.91 -1.13
C CYS A 165 2.60 8.69 -0.61
N LEU A 166 3.53 9.11 -1.49
CA LEU A 166 4.69 9.91 -1.11
C LEU A 166 4.27 11.22 -0.44
N ALA A 167 3.38 11.99 -1.07
CA ALA A 167 2.91 13.26 -0.54
C ALA A 167 2.22 13.08 0.83
N PHE A 168 1.34 12.10 0.94
CA PHE A 168 0.65 11.78 2.19
C PHE A 168 1.63 11.37 3.29
N GLY A 169 2.63 10.55 2.97
CA GLY A 169 3.67 10.15 3.91
C GLY A 169 4.50 11.33 4.42
N VAL A 170 4.89 12.26 3.54
CA VAL A 170 5.61 13.49 3.94
C VAL A 170 4.74 14.37 4.85
N ILE A 171 3.46 14.56 4.51
CA ILE A 171 2.52 15.34 5.33
C ILE A 171 2.36 14.71 6.72
N LEU A 172 2.16 13.38 6.79
CA LEU A 172 2.06 12.68 8.07
C LEU A 172 3.33 12.83 8.91
N LEU A 173 4.50 12.80 8.26
CA LEU A 173 5.79 12.95 8.94
C LEU A 173 5.96 14.33 9.57
N LEU A 174 5.50 15.38 8.87
CA LEU A 174 5.46 16.77 9.37
C LEU A 174 4.43 16.98 10.48
N LEU A 175 3.25 16.36 10.35
CA LEU A 175 2.17 16.51 11.32
C LEU A 175 2.39 15.70 12.60
N ALA A 176 3.22 14.64 12.56
CA ALA A 176 3.48 13.77 13.71
C ALA A 176 3.81 14.51 15.02
N PRO A 177 4.78 15.45 15.08
CA PRO A 177 5.06 16.20 16.30
C PRO A 177 3.89 17.10 16.74
N ILE A 178 3.20 17.74 15.79
CA ILE A 178 2.10 18.68 16.07
C ILE A 178 0.92 17.91 16.67
N VAL A 179 0.40 16.93 15.93
CA VAL A 179 -0.78 16.14 16.32
C VAL A 179 -0.56 15.43 17.64
N SER A 180 0.65 14.93 17.90
CA SER A 180 0.95 14.20 19.14
C SER A 180 0.83 15.02 20.42
N ALA A 181 0.97 16.35 20.33
CA ALA A 181 0.83 17.25 21.46
C ALA A 181 -0.48 18.06 21.42
N TRP A 182 -1.28 17.89 20.37
CA TRP A 182 -2.43 18.75 20.11
C TRP A 182 -3.66 18.27 20.87
N VAL A 183 -3.89 18.80 22.07
CA VAL A 183 -5.01 18.45 22.95
C VAL A 183 -6.39 18.45 22.24
N PRO A 184 -6.76 19.44 21.40
CA PRO A 184 -8.04 19.43 20.68
C PRO A 184 -8.23 18.24 19.74
N PHE A 185 -7.14 17.71 19.17
CA PHE A 185 -7.18 16.52 18.31
C PHE A 185 -7.74 15.32 19.07
N TYR A 186 -7.25 15.08 20.28
CA TYR A 186 -7.66 13.93 21.08
C TYR A 186 -9.11 14.04 21.53
N TYR A 187 -9.54 15.22 21.99
CA TYR A 187 -10.95 15.42 22.34
C TYR A 187 -11.87 15.28 21.12
N SER A 188 -11.57 15.96 20.02
CA SER A 188 -12.43 15.91 18.83
C SER A 188 -12.52 14.51 18.25
N SER A 189 -11.38 13.81 18.11
CA SER A 189 -11.36 12.45 17.55
C SER A 189 -12.04 11.45 18.49
N SER A 190 -11.76 11.51 19.79
CA SER A 190 -12.40 10.62 20.78
C SER A 190 -13.89 10.87 20.92
N MET A 191 -14.36 12.13 20.89
CA MET A 191 -15.80 12.44 20.89
C MET A 191 -16.48 11.88 19.64
N ALA A 192 -15.88 12.06 18.46
CA ALA A 192 -16.42 11.52 17.21
C ALA A 192 -16.48 9.98 17.24
N ILE A 193 -15.40 9.33 17.71
CA ILE A 193 -15.35 7.87 17.90
C ILE A 193 -16.39 7.43 18.94
N GLY A 194 -16.54 8.16 20.05
CA GLY A 194 -17.54 7.89 21.09
C GLY A 194 -18.98 7.93 20.58
N ILE A 195 -19.32 8.97 19.80
CA ILE A 195 -20.63 9.07 19.11
C ILE A 195 -20.82 7.88 18.17
N LEU A 196 -19.82 7.59 17.33
CA LEU A 196 -19.88 6.46 16.40
C LEU A 196 -20.07 5.12 17.12
N LEU A 197 -19.37 4.90 18.24
CA LEU A 197 -19.49 3.69 19.05
C LEU A 197 -20.90 3.53 19.62
N VAL A 198 -21.48 4.59 20.20
CA VAL A 198 -22.87 4.53 20.72
C VAL A 198 -23.85 4.23 19.60
N VAL A 199 -23.71 4.88 18.44
CA VAL A 199 -24.55 4.61 17.26
C VAL A 199 -24.43 3.14 16.82
N ILE A 200 -23.21 2.61 16.71
CA ILE A 200 -22.98 1.20 16.32
C ILE A 200 -23.59 0.24 17.34
N ILE A 201 -23.44 0.49 18.64
CA ILE A 201 -24.03 -0.34 19.71
C ILE A 201 -25.56 -0.35 19.59
N LEU A 202 -26.18 0.81 19.39
CA LEU A 202 -27.64 0.91 19.24
C LEU A 202 -28.13 0.24 17.97
N LEU A 203 -27.43 0.40 16.85
CA LEU A 203 -27.73 -0.33 15.62
C LEU A 203 -27.66 -1.84 15.85
N PHE A 204 -26.63 -2.33 16.55
CA PHE A 204 -26.49 -3.75 16.87
C PHE A 204 -27.60 -4.26 17.82
N GLN A 205 -27.98 -3.47 18.82
CA GLN A 205 -29.08 -3.81 19.72
C GLN A 205 -30.44 -3.80 19.01
N GLY A 206 -30.69 -2.83 18.13
CA GLY A 206 -31.89 -2.77 17.30
C GLY A 206 -32.01 -3.95 16.33
N MET A 207 -30.88 -4.39 15.76
CA MET A 207 -30.82 -5.59 14.94
C MET A 207 -31.14 -6.87 15.71
N LYS A 208 -30.92 -6.92 17.04
CA LYS A 208 -31.28 -8.07 17.87
C LYS A 208 -32.80 -8.13 18.17
N LEU A 209 -33.50 -7.01 18.03
CA LEU A 209 -34.93 -6.87 18.34
C LEU A 209 -35.82 -7.02 17.10
N LEU A 210 -35.31 -6.80 15.89
CA LEU A 210 -36.07 -6.92 14.64
C LEU A 210 -36.03 -8.36 14.07
N PRO A 211 -37.17 -8.98 13.72
CA PRO A 211 -37.24 -10.32 13.12
C PRO A 211 -36.93 -10.28 11.61
N THR A 212 -35.86 -9.61 11.18
CA THR A 212 -35.47 -9.51 9.76
C THR A 212 -34.10 -10.14 9.49
N GLY A 213 -34.06 -10.93 8.40
CA GLY A 213 -32.98 -11.83 7.98
C GLY A 213 -31.54 -11.36 8.24
N ARG A 214 -30.87 -12.14 9.09
CA ARG A 214 -29.55 -12.03 9.74
C ARG A 214 -28.31 -11.70 8.88
N LYS A 215 -28.34 -11.43 7.56
CA LYS A 215 -27.10 -11.40 6.75
C LYS A 215 -26.82 -10.18 5.88
N ASN A 216 -27.82 -9.40 5.46
CA ASN A 216 -27.60 -8.38 4.41
C ASN A 216 -27.29 -6.96 4.95
N PHE A 217 -27.84 -6.61 6.13
CA PHE A 217 -27.80 -5.23 6.63
C PHE A 217 -26.44 -4.81 7.21
N PHE A 218 -25.74 -5.70 7.90
CA PHE A 218 -24.43 -5.41 8.50
C PHE A 218 -23.35 -5.19 7.45
N TYR A 219 -23.38 -5.98 6.37
CA TYR A 219 -22.50 -5.81 5.21
C TYR A 219 -22.77 -4.48 4.49
N LEU A 220 -24.04 -4.09 4.33
CA LEU A 220 -24.44 -2.80 3.76
C LEU A 220 -24.06 -1.60 4.62
N ALA A 221 -24.16 -1.70 5.95
CA ALA A 221 -23.74 -0.63 6.87
C ALA A 221 -22.21 -0.44 6.87
N ILE A 222 -21.44 -1.52 6.76
CA ILE A 222 -19.97 -1.48 6.65
C ILE A 222 -19.52 -1.00 5.26
N TYR A 223 -20.15 -1.47 4.17
CA TYR A 223 -19.83 -1.03 2.79
C TYR A 223 -20.32 0.39 2.48
N GLY A 224 -21.42 0.83 3.09
CA GLY A 224 -21.96 2.18 2.95
C GLY A 224 -21.06 3.28 3.54
N SER A 225 -20.06 2.89 4.35
CA SER A 225 -19.11 3.79 5.00
C SER A 225 -18.20 4.56 4.02
N LEU A 226 -18.12 4.14 2.75
CA LEU A 226 -17.27 4.82 1.75
C LEU A 226 -17.95 5.95 0.96
N VAL A 227 -19.30 6.02 0.84
CA VAL A 227 -19.94 7.01 -0.08
C VAL A 227 -21.28 7.63 0.39
N GLY A 228 -21.92 7.27 1.51
CA GLY A 228 -23.27 7.84 1.78
C GLY A 228 -23.85 7.65 3.18
N VAL A 229 -23.09 8.02 4.21
CA VAL A 229 -23.39 7.65 5.61
C VAL A 229 -24.50 8.49 6.27
N GLY A 230 -24.62 9.79 5.97
CA GLY A 230 -25.48 10.69 6.75
C GLY A 230 -26.98 10.41 6.61
N SER A 231 -27.48 10.23 5.38
CA SER A 231 -28.91 10.11 5.10
C SER A 231 -29.46 8.71 5.43
N PHE A 232 -28.67 7.66 5.21
CA PHE A 232 -29.09 6.28 5.47
C PHE A 232 -29.19 6.00 6.97
N ILE A 233 -28.21 6.40 7.77
CA ILE A 233 -28.21 6.18 9.22
C ILE A 233 -29.38 6.92 9.88
N PHE A 234 -29.62 8.17 9.48
CA PHE A 234 -30.74 8.95 10.01
C PHE A 234 -32.09 8.26 9.72
N ARG A 235 -32.30 7.81 8.48
CA ARG A 235 -33.55 7.12 8.10
C ARG A 235 -33.76 5.81 8.86
N GLN A 236 -32.72 5.01 9.04
CA GLN A 236 -32.82 3.74 9.77
C GLN A 236 -33.04 3.96 11.27
N PHE A 237 -32.35 4.94 11.85
CA PHE A 237 -32.56 5.35 13.23
C PHE A 237 -34.02 5.79 13.46
N THR A 238 -34.56 6.66 12.60
CA THR A 238 -35.96 7.10 12.67
C THR A 238 -36.94 5.93 12.57
N MET A 239 -36.72 4.95 11.68
CA MET A 239 -37.61 3.78 11.58
C MET A 239 -37.58 2.87 12.81
N ILE A 240 -36.40 2.64 13.40
CA ILE A 240 -36.26 1.84 14.63
C ILE A 240 -36.93 2.56 15.80
N VAL A 241 -36.68 3.85 15.96
CA VAL A 241 -37.27 4.67 17.03
C VAL A 241 -38.79 4.75 16.89
N ASN A 242 -39.30 4.96 15.68
CA ASN A 242 -40.74 4.99 15.43
C ASN A 242 -41.41 3.65 15.75
N SER A 243 -40.82 2.52 15.36
CA SER A 243 -41.39 1.20 15.68
C SER A 243 -41.40 0.89 17.18
N ILE A 244 -40.39 1.35 17.94
CA ILE A 244 -40.35 1.23 19.40
C ILE A 244 -41.38 2.16 20.05
N LEU A 245 -41.48 3.42 19.60
CA LEU A 245 -42.43 4.40 20.17
C LEU A 245 -43.89 4.00 19.93
N VAL A 246 -44.22 3.47 18.76
CA VAL A 246 -45.55 2.94 18.45
C VAL A 246 -45.87 1.74 19.34
N ASN A 247 -44.90 0.87 19.60
CA ASN A 247 -45.07 -0.26 20.54
C ASN A 247 -45.28 0.19 22.01
N PHE A 248 -44.85 1.39 22.38
CA PHE A 248 -45.11 2.00 23.70
C PHE A 248 -46.44 2.79 23.77
N GLY A 249 -47.23 2.85 22.70
CA GLY A 249 -48.55 3.50 22.69
C GLY A 249 -48.52 5.03 22.71
N LEU A 250 -47.40 5.64 22.31
CA LEU A 250 -47.28 7.10 22.18
C LEU A 250 -48.00 7.60 20.92
N SER A 251 -48.68 8.75 21.01
CA SER A 251 -49.38 9.35 19.86
C SER A 251 -48.39 9.83 18.78
N GLU A 252 -48.82 9.77 17.51
CA GLU A 252 -47.98 10.12 16.36
C GLU A 252 -47.44 11.56 16.42
N GLU A 253 -48.14 12.47 17.08
CA GLU A 253 -47.77 13.87 17.27
C GLU A 253 -46.54 14.05 18.19
N LEU A 254 -46.28 13.11 19.13
CA LEU A 254 -45.13 13.17 20.04
C LEU A 254 -43.89 12.44 19.48
N HIS A 255 -44.00 11.72 18.36
CA HIS A 255 -42.88 10.96 17.81
C HIS A 255 -41.74 11.85 17.32
N ASN A 256 -42.05 12.94 16.62
CA ASN A 256 -41.04 13.85 16.08
C ASN A 256 -40.18 14.52 17.19
N PRO A 257 -40.77 15.14 18.24
CA PRO A 257 -39.96 15.72 19.32
C PRO A 257 -39.17 14.66 20.08
N VAL A 258 -39.77 13.51 20.41
CA VAL A 258 -39.07 12.46 21.17
C VAL A 258 -37.91 11.85 20.37
N SER A 259 -38.07 11.66 19.06
CA SER A 259 -36.99 11.18 18.18
C SER A 259 -35.81 12.15 18.16
N ILE A 260 -36.07 13.46 18.10
CA ILE A 260 -35.03 14.51 18.15
C ILE A 260 -34.33 14.48 19.51
N PHE A 261 -35.06 14.43 20.63
CA PHE A 261 -34.47 14.35 21.96
C PHE A 261 -33.60 13.11 22.15
N LEU A 262 -34.04 11.96 21.61
CA LEU A 262 -33.27 10.73 21.65
C LEU A 262 -31.99 10.83 20.83
N LEU A 263 -32.05 11.40 19.62
CA LEU A 263 -30.88 11.63 18.77
C LEU A 263 -29.86 12.54 19.48
N VAL A 264 -30.32 13.66 20.05
CA VAL A 264 -29.47 14.57 20.81
C VAL A 264 -28.86 13.85 22.02
N GLY A 265 -29.65 13.07 22.75
CA GLY A 265 -29.18 12.26 23.89
C GLY A 265 -28.07 11.29 23.50
N ILE A 266 -28.17 10.64 22.34
CA ILE A 266 -27.14 9.73 21.81
C ILE A 266 -25.85 10.48 21.49
N VAL A 267 -25.95 11.62 20.81
CA VAL A 267 -24.79 12.46 20.48
C VAL A 267 -24.11 12.94 21.75
N LEU A 268 -24.86 13.43 22.73
CA LEU A 268 -24.34 13.88 24.01
C LEU A 268 -23.70 12.74 24.81
N ALA A 269 -24.32 11.56 24.86
CA ALA A 269 -23.78 10.39 25.54
C ALA A 269 -22.44 9.95 24.91
N GLY A 270 -22.39 9.86 23.59
CA GLY A 270 -21.17 9.50 22.87
C GLY A 270 -20.05 10.53 23.05
N ALA A 271 -20.38 11.83 22.97
CA ALA A 271 -19.42 12.90 23.20
C ALA A 271 -18.93 12.91 24.65
N ALA A 272 -19.81 12.71 25.63
CA ALA A 272 -19.46 12.63 27.04
C ALA A 272 -18.53 11.45 27.33
N LEU A 273 -18.81 10.28 26.76
CA LEU A 273 -17.94 9.10 26.87
C LEU A 273 -16.55 9.37 26.26
N GLY A 274 -16.51 9.95 25.05
CA GLY A 274 -15.26 10.29 24.37
C GLY A 274 -14.43 11.34 25.14
N TYR A 275 -15.09 12.37 25.69
CA TYR A 275 -14.46 13.37 26.54
C TYR A 275 -13.90 12.77 27.83
N TRP A 276 -14.70 11.97 28.52
CA TRP A 276 -14.32 11.32 29.77
C TRP A 276 -13.10 10.40 29.59
N MET A 277 -13.08 9.62 28.50
CA MET A 277 -11.95 8.74 28.15
C MET A 277 -10.65 9.54 27.97
N VAL A 278 -10.69 10.65 27.22
CA VAL A 278 -9.52 11.51 27.00
C VAL A 278 -9.04 12.14 28.31
N ARG A 279 -9.94 12.71 29.11
CA ARG A 279 -9.58 13.27 30.43
C ARG A 279 -8.92 12.25 31.35
N ARG A 280 -9.32 10.98 31.26
CA ARG A 280 -8.84 9.94 32.19
C ARG A 280 -7.54 9.30 31.76
N PHE A 281 -7.33 9.10 30.45
CA PHE A 281 -6.23 8.27 29.94
C PHE A 281 -5.23 9.00 29.04
N VAL A 282 -5.58 10.16 28.51
CA VAL A 282 -4.76 10.87 27.50
C VAL A 282 -4.18 12.17 28.04
N ILE A 283 -4.86 12.82 28.99
CA ILE A 283 -4.48 14.13 29.50
C ILE A 283 -3.85 13.98 30.89
N SER A 284 -2.72 14.65 31.10
CA SER A 284 -2.02 14.73 32.39
C SER A 284 -2.64 15.80 33.30
N ASP A 285 -2.19 15.83 34.55
CA ASP A 285 -2.71 16.75 35.58
C ASP A 285 -2.49 18.24 35.24
N ASP A 286 -1.47 18.53 34.41
CA ASP A 286 -1.15 19.87 33.90
C ASP A 286 -2.06 20.31 32.73
N GLY A 287 -2.97 19.44 32.28
CA GLY A 287 -3.86 19.68 31.15
C GLY A 287 -3.21 19.47 29.78
N SER A 288 -1.95 19.04 29.72
CA SER A 288 -1.26 18.65 28.50
C SER A 288 -1.52 17.18 28.15
N VAL A 289 -1.12 16.75 26.96
CA VAL A 289 -1.17 15.33 26.57
C VAL A 289 -0.11 14.57 27.34
N ASP A 290 -0.47 13.43 27.92
CA ASP A 290 0.47 12.53 28.60
C ASP A 290 1.69 12.23 27.74
N VAL A 291 2.88 12.35 28.34
CA VAL A 291 4.15 12.24 27.61
C VAL A 291 4.29 10.88 26.95
N GLY A 292 3.84 9.81 27.61
CA GLY A 292 3.85 8.45 27.05
C GLY A 292 2.94 8.35 25.84
N VAL A 293 1.70 8.85 25.95
CA VAL A 293 0.72 8.87 24.85
C VAL A 293 1.21 9.69 23.67
N ALA A 294 1.75 10.89 23.92
CA ALA A 294 2.29 11.76 22.88
C ALA A 294 3.47 11.08 22.14
N GLN A 295 4.39 10.45 22.85
CA GLN A 295 5.49 9.72 22.20
C GLN A 295 4.97 8.54 21.37
N PHE A 296 4.03 7.76 21.90
CA PHE A 296 3.43 6.65 21.18
C PHE A 296 2.77 7.10 19.86
N VAL A 297 1.89 8.11 19.90
CA VAL A 297 1.18 8.61 18.71
C VAL A 297 2.17 9.18 17.69
N LYS A 298 3.17 9.94 18.13
CA LYS A 298 4.21 10.48 17.25
C LYS A 298 4.97 9.37 16.52
N TRP A 299 5.38 8.31 17.22
CA TRP A 299 6.08 7.17 16.61
C TRP A 299 5.17 6.36 15.69
N ALA A 300 3.91 6.13 16.09
CA ALA A 300 2.94 5.45 15.24
C ALA A 300 2.71 6.20 13.92
N MET A 301 2.53 7.52 13.97
CA MET A 301 2.41 8.36 12.78
C MET A 301 3.67 8.32 11.91
N ARG A 302 4.86 8.34 12.52
CA ARG A 302 6.14 8.21 11.81
C ARG A 302 6.31 6.87 11.10
N LEU A 303 5.88 5.77 11.73
CA LEU A 303 5.89 4.44 11.12
C LEU A 303 4.94 4.38 9.92
N LEU A 304 3.71 4.88 10.07
CA LEU A 304 2.75 4.98 8.97
C LEU A 304 3.26 5.88 7.83
N ALA A 305 3.82 7.05 8.16
CA ALA A 305 4.44 7.93 7.17
C ALA A 305 5.56 7.21 6.39
N SER A 306 6.39 6.45 7.09
CA SER A 306 7.50 5.72 6.48
C SER A 306 7.02 4.66 5.48
N THR A 307 5.96 3.92 5.80
CA THR A 307 5.41 2.93 4.86
C THR A 307 4.85 3.58 3.61
N PHE A 308 4.15 4.71 3.74
CA PHE A 308 3.64 5.48 2.60
C PHE A 308 4.76 6.04 1.71
N ILE A 309 5.84 6.57 2.31
CA ILE A 309 7.01 7.06 1.55
C ILE A 309 7.69 5.91 0.80
N LEU A 310 7.87 4.75 1.45
CA LEU A 310 8.49 3.57 0.82
C LEU A 310 7.67 3.02 -0.36
N GLN A 311 6.35 3.20 -0.35
CA GLN A 311 5.49 2.84 -1.48
C GLN A 311 5.60 3.82 -2.66
N GLY A 312 6.22 4.99 -2.47
CA GLY A 312 6.35 6.05 -3.48
C GLY A 312 7.16 5.67 -4.72
N THR A 313 7.97 4.62 -4.65
CA THR A 313 8.72 4.10 -5.78
C THR A 313 8.91 2.58 -5.64
N PRO A 314 8.94 1.81 -6.74
CA PRO A 314 9.28 0.39 -6.70
C PRO A 314 10.77 0.13 -6.48
N ASP A 315 11.64 1.14 -6.64
CA ASP A 315 13.08 0.98 -6.44
C ASP A 315 13.47 1.11 -4.96
N PRO A 316 14.06 0.07 -4.34
CA PRO A 316 14.33 0.06 -2.91
C PRO A 316 15.38 1.11 -2.50
N LEU A 317 16.32 1.45 -3.38
CA LEU A 317 17.35 2.45 -3.09
C LEU A 317 16.76 3.85 -3.07
N PHE A 318 15.96 4.20 -4.07
CA PHE A 318 15.24 5.46 -4.09
C PHE A 318 14.22 5.57 -2.95
N ALA A 319 13.50 4.50 -2.63
CA ALA A 319 12.56 4.48 -1.53
C ALA A 319 13.25 4.82 -0.20
N LEU A 320 14.38 4.17 0.09
CA LEU A 320 15.17 4.40 1.30
C LEU A 320 15.78 5.80 1.33
N ALA A 321 16.38 6.24 0.21
CA ALA A 321 16.96 7.59 0.11
C ALA A 321 15.90 8.67 0.34
N THR A 322 14.71 8.51 -0.27
CA THR A 322 13.58 9.44 -0.09
C THR A 322 13.12 9.48 1.36
N LEU A 323 13.03 8.33 2.03
CA LEU A 323 12.66 8.25 3.44
C LEU A 323 13.64 9.01 4.34
N VAL A 324 14.94 8.78 4.16
CA VAL A 324 15.99 9.45 4.93
C VAL A 324 15.97 10.96 4.70
N LEU A 325 15.90 11.39 3.44
CA LEU A 325 15.83 12.81 3.09
C LEU A 325 14.57 13.47 3.68
N SER A 326 13.42 12.81 3.56
CA SER A 326 12.15 13.30 4.13
C SER A 326 12.24 13.44 5.64
N TRP A 327 12.88 12.50 6.33
CA TRP A 327 13.08 12.57 7.78
C TRP A 327 13.95 13.74 8.20
N ILE A 328 15.06 13.97 7.49
CA ILE A 328 15.98 15.10 7.76
C ILE A 328 15.26 16.43 7.53
N ILE A 329 14.59 16.57 6.39
CA ILE A 329 13.87 17.79 6.02
C ILE A 329 12.75 18.07 7.03
N CYS A 330 11.90 17.09 7.32
CA CYS A 330 10.77 17.27 8.25
C CYS A 330 11.24 17.58 9.68
N SER A 331 12.32 16.95 10.13
CA SER A 331 12.91 17.24 11.45
C SER A 331 13.47 18.65 11.51
N SER A 332 14.12 19.11 10.44
CA SER A 332 14.67 20.47 10.34
C SER A 332 13.55 21.52 10.31
N ILE A 333 12.49 21.30 9.53
CA ILE A 333 11.31 22.18 9.50
C ILE A 333 10.65 22.25 10.86
N THR A 334 10.45 21.10 11.53
CA THR A 334 9.87 21.06 12.88
C THR A 334 10.71 21.85 13.88
N TYR A 335 12.05 21.72 13.80
CA TYR A 335 12.96 22.46 14.64
C TYR A 335 12.84 23.97 14.42
N LEU A 336 12.80 24.42 13.15
CA LEU A 336 12.64 25.83 12.80
C LEU A 336 11.29 26.41 13.23
N LEU A 337 10.20 25.64 13.08
CA LEU A 337 8.89 26.07 13.57
C LEU A 337 8.92 26.27 15.08
N ASN A 338 9.49 25.32 15.82
CA ASN A 338 9.56 25.40 17.27
C ASN A 338 10.49 26.53 17.76
N SER A 339 11.60 26.81 17.06
CA SER A 339 12.49 27.91 17.43
C SER A 339 11.90 29.29 17.09
N GLY A 340 11.13 29.40 16.00
CA GLY A 340 10.40 30.61 15.64
C GLY A 340 9.29 30.98 16.64
N PHE A 341 8.61 29.99 17.21
CA PHE A 341 7.61 30.23 18.28
C PHE A 341 8.24 30.82 19.56
N CYS A 342 9.49 30.46 19.90
CA CYS A 342 10.19 31.06 21.06
C CYS A 342 10.58 32.53 20.86
N LEU A 343 10.76 32.99 19.61
CA LEU A 343 11.15 34.38 19.32
C LEU A 343 9.99 35.37 19.35
N HIS A 344 8.74 34.88 19.31
CA HIS A 344 7.54 35.71 19.36
C HIS A 344 6.96 35.87 20.79
N GLN A 345 7.66 35.39 21.81
CA GLN A 345 7.21 35.37 23.20
C GLN A 345 8.07 36.25 24.13
N PHE A 346 8.85 37.17 23.58
CA PHE A 346 9.54 38.25 24.31
C PHE A 346 9.02 39.62 23.91
#